data_AF-A0A6B7EYX7-F1
#
_entry.id   AF-A0A6B7EYX7-F1
#
_cell.length_a   1.000
_cell.length_b   1.000
_cell.length_c   1.000
_cell.angle_alpha   90.00
_cell.angle_beta   90.00
_cell.angle_gamma   90.00
#
_symmetry.space_group_name_H-M   'P 1'
#
loop_
_entity.id
_entity.type
_entity.pdbx_description
1 polymer ?
#
loop_
_entity_poly.entity_id
_entity_poly.type
_entity_poly.pdbx_seq_one_letter_code
_entity_poly.pdbx_strand_id
1 'polypeptide(L)'
;MITNLENLKHNNTIKNRSTENVEGKSRIKENKKKVRRQPFKLKPTATIDYKQVDILLAFCTEHGKIKSRRSTNLTLKQQRQLSKAIKRARYLHLLPFVTSVEN
;
A
#
# COMPACT_ATOMS: atom_id res chain seq x y z
N MET A 1 5.73 59.16 25.96
CA MET A 1 4.29 59.01 25.68
C MET A 1 3.96 57.53 25.76
N ILE A 2 3.44 57.08 26.91
CA ILE A 2 3.08 55.66 27.12
C ILE A 2 1.56 55.65 27.29
N THR A 3 0.83 55.09 26.33
CA THR A 3 -0.62 54.87 26.45
C THR A 3 -0.86 53.50 27.07
N ASN A 4 -1.33 53.53 28.32
CA ASN A 4 -1.99 52.42 29.01
C ASN A 4 -3.32 52.08 28.32
N LEU A 5 -3.69 50.78 28.29
CA LEU A 5 -5.05 50.18 28.31
C LEU A 5 -4.89 48.75 27.73
N GLU A 6 -5.18 47.63 28.38
CA GLU A 6 -6.34 47.17 29.15
C GLU A 6 -5.84 46.02 30.08
N ASN A 7 -5.95 46.07 31.42
CA ASN A 7 -7.13 45.75 32.25
C ASN A 7 -7.98 44.60 31.66
N LEU A 8 -8.26 43.46 32.28
CA LEU A 8 -8.42 43.17 33.69
C LEU A 8 -8.50 41.63 33.82
N LYS A 9 -7.64 41.03 34.64
CA LYS A 9 -7.84 39.66 35.15
C LYS A 9 -8.77 39.74 36.36
N HIS A 10 -9.94 39.11 36.29
CA HIS A 10 -10.80 38.73 37.42
C HIS A 10 -11.73 37.61 36.92
N ASN A 11 -12.10 36.55 37.62
CA ASN A 11 -11.83 36.10 38.97
C ASN A 11 -12.14 34.61 39.08
N ASN A 12 -11.45 34.00 40.05
CA ASN A 12 -11.62 32.64 40.56
C ASN A 12 -13.08 32.23 40.78
N THR A 13 -13.37 30.96 40.52
CA THR A 13 -14.33 30.19 41.31
C THR A 13 -13.77 28.80 41.58
N ILE A 14 -13.41 28.59 42.84
CA ILE A 14 -13.06 27.29 43.41
C ILE A 14 -14.33 26.45 43.49
N LYS A 15 -14.28 25.17 43.08
CA LYS A 15 -15.08 24.11 43.72
C LYS A 15 -14.43 22.74 43.48
N ASN A 16 -13.86 22.22 44.56
CA ASN A 16 -13.40 20.84 44.70
C ASN A 16 -14.58 19.86 44.58
N ARG A 17 -14.36 18.73 43.89
CA ARG A 17 -15.00 17.47 44.24
C ARG A 17 -14.15 16.30 43.75
N SER A 18 -13.48 15.67 44.70
CA SER A 18 -12.93 14.32 44.57
C SER A 18 -14.05 13.33 44.23
N THR A 19 -13.93 12.65 43.09
CA THR A 19 -14.47 11.30 42.90
C THR A 19 -13.54 10.54 41.97
N GLU A 20 -12.72 9.70 42.61
CA GLU A 20 -12.45 8.31 42.23
C GLU A 20 -12.03 7.99 40.78
N ASN A 21 -10.81 7.46 40.71
CA ASN A 21 -10.32 6.51 39.73
C ASN A 21 -11.43 5.71 39.03
N VAL A 22 -11.54 5.87 37.72
CA VAL A 22 -11.79 4.73 36.84
C VAL A 22 -10.78 4.85 35.71
N GLU A 23 -9.64 4.17 35.86
CA GLU A 23 -8.74 3.86 34.75
C GLU A 23 -9.50 3.04 33.70
N GLY A 24 -10.32 3.71 32.91
CA GLY A 24 -10.81 3.18 31.65
C GLY A 24 -9.64 3.19 30.68
N LYS A 25 -8.77 2.17 30.77
CA LYS A 25 -7.82 1.84 29.70
C LYS A 25 -8.68 1.51 28.48
N SER A 26 -9.03 2.53 27.69
CA SER A 26 -9.60 2.35 26.37
C SER A 26 -8.55 1.56 25.60
N ARG A 27 -8.82 0.26 25.48
CA ARG A 27 -7.92 -0.69 24.84
C ARG A 27 -7.87 -0.26 23.39
N ILE A 28 -6.93 0.63 23.04
CA ILE A 28 -6.62 0.99 21.67
C ILE A 28 -6.15 -0.33 21.06
N LYS A 29 -7.09 -1.06 20.45
CA LYS A 29 -6.78 -2.24 19.68
C LYS A 29 -6.00 -1.71 18.49
N GLU A 30 -4.68 -1.72 18.59
CA GLU A 30 -3.80 -1.52 17.46
C GLU A 30 -4.20 -2.55 16.41
N ASN A 31 -4.99 -2.11 15.43
CA ASN A 31 -5.29 -2.87 14.23
C ASN A 31 -3.97 -2.95 13.44
N LYS A 32 -3.08 -3.86 13.84
CA LYS A 32 -1.92 -4.25 13.06
C LYS A 32 -2.46 -4.86 11.77
N LYS A 33 -2.65 -4.02 10.75
CA LYS A 33 -3.02 -4.46 9.40
C LYS A 33 -2.05 -5.57 9.05
N LYS A 34 -2.57 -6.79 8.89
CA LYS A 34 -1.77 -7.96 8.51
C LYS A 34 -1.10 -7.62 7.18
N VAL A 35 0.17 -7.22 7.23
CA VAL A 35 0.92 -6.87 6.03
C VAL A 35 1.03 -8.15 5.25
N ARG A 36 0.24 -8.25 4.16
CA ARG A 36 0.33 -9.39 3.25
C ARG A 36 1.78 -9.44 2.77
N ARG A 37 2.48 -10.51 3.16
CA ARG A 37 3.88 -10.73 2.77
C ARG A 37 3.94 -10.66 1.25
N GLN A 38 4.74 -9.72 0.75
CA GLN A 38 4.88 -9.45 -0.66
C GLN A 38 5.71 -10.57 -1.27
N PRO A 39 5.19 -11.36 -2.23
CA PRO A 39 6.00 -12.40 -2.86
C PRO A 39 7.12 -11.78 -3.70
N PHE A 40 6.91 -10.61 -4.31
CA PHE A 40 7.91 -9.93 -5.14
C PHE A 40 7.78 -8.40 -5.03
N LYS A 41 8.86 -7.72 -4.62
CA LYS A 41 8.97 -6.26 -4.65
C LYS A 41 10.03 -5.86 -5.67
N LEU A 42 9.62 -5.44 -6.87
CA LEU A 42 10.56 -4.88 -7.85
C LEU A 42 11.18 -3.60 -7.29
N LYS A 43 12.50 -3.44 -7.50
CA LYS A 43 13.18 -2.18 -7.19
C LYS A 43 12.54 -1.04 -8.00
N PRO A 44 12.43 0.19 -7.45
CA PRO A 44 11.82 1.32 -8.15
C PRO A 44 12.48 1.65 -9.50
N THR A 45 13.78 1.38 -9.62
CA THR A 45 14.59 1.61 -10.83
C THR A 45 14.63 0.41 -11.78
N ALA A 46 13.97 -0.70 -11.44
CA ALA A 46 14.00 -1.89 -12.28
C ALA A 46 13.28 -1.63 -13.61
N THR A 47 14.01 -1.78 -14.70
CA THR A 47 13.48 -1.74 -16.06
C THR A 47 12.91 -3.11 -16.41
N ILE A 48 11.62 -3.16 -16.75
CA ILE A 48 10.92 -4.40 -17.15
C ILE A 48 10.96 -4.49 -18.68
N ASP A 49 11.69 -5.47 -19.20
CA ASP A 49 11.79 -5.72 -20.64
C ASP A 49 11.03 -6.99 -21.05
N TYR A 50 10.60 -7.06 -22.31
CA TYR A 50 9.85 -8.20 -22.86
C TYR A 50 10.72 -9.45 -23.03
N LYS A 51 12.05 -9.29 -23.05
CA LYS A 51 13.02 -10.38 -23.22
C LYS A 51 13.22 -11.21 -21.94
N GLN A 52 12.85 -10.66 -20.78
CA GLN A 52 13.05 -11.29 -19.47
C GLN A 52 11.88 -12.24 -19.15
N VAL A 53 11.77 -13.34 -19.89
CA VAL A 53 10.60 -14.24 -19.85
C VAL A 53 10.32 -14.75 -18.43
N ASP A 54 11.34 -15.13 -17.67
CA ASP A 54 11.19 -15.67 -16.31
C ASP A 54 10.50 -14.69 -15.36
N ILE A 55 10.90 -13.42 -15.44
CA ILE A 55 10.31 -12.35 -14.62
C ILE A 55 8.86 -12.13 -15.03
N LEU A 56 8.58 -12.08 -16.33
CA LEU A 56 7.24 -11.86 -16.85
C LEU A 56 6.30 -13.03 -16.49
N LEU A 57 6.79 -14.27 -16.56
CA LEU A 57 6.04 -15.47 -16.22
C LEU A 57 5.61 -15.48 -14.75
N ALA A 58 6.46 -15.01 -13.83
CA ALA A 58 6.11 -14.85 -12.41
C ALA A 58 4.91 -13.91 -12.20
N PHE A 59 4.69 -12.96 -13.10
CA PHE A 59 3.54 -12.04 -13.08
C PHE A 59 2.32 -12.53 -13.89
N CYS A 60 2.40 -13.72 -14.46
CA CYS A 60 1.26 -14.40 -15.07
C CYS A 60 0.66 -15.42 -14.09
N THR A 61 -0.63 -15.73 -14.27
CA THR A 61 -1.28 -16.89 -13.66
C THR A 61 -0.86 -18.17 -14.39
N GLU A 62 -1.16 -19.32 -13.82
CA GLU A 62 -0.94 -20.62 -14.48
C GLU A 62 -1.63 -20.70 -15.84
N HIS A 63 -2.83 -20.13 -15.98
CA HIS A 63 -3.58 -20.00 -17.25
C HIS A 63 -3.03 -18.93 -18.24
N GLY A 64 -1.88 -18.34 -17.94
CA GLY A 64 -1.27 -17.32 -18.77
C GLY A 64 -1.91 -15.93 -18.68
N LYS A 65 -2.90 -15.66 -17.82
CA LYS A 65 -3.48 -14.32 -17.60
C LYS A 65 -2.54 -13.42 -16.81
N ILE A 66 -2.57 -12.10 -17.03
CA ILE A 66 -1.73 -11.15 -16.27
C ILE A 66 -2.30 -10.99 -14.85
N LYS A 67 -1.47 -11.18 -13.81
CA LYS A 67 -1.88 -10.97 -12.42
C LYS A 67 -2.26 -9.50 -12.18
N SER A 68 -3.27 -9.30 -11.33
CA SER A 68 -3.73 -7.95 -10.98
C SER A 68 -2.68 -7.20 -10.14
N ARG A 69 -2.66 -5.86 -10.26
CA ARG A 69 -1.78 -4.99 -9.46
C ARG A 69 -1.93 -5.21 -7.95
N ARG A 70 -3.13 -5.54 -7.47
CA ARG A 70 -3.41 -5.79 -6.04
C ARG A 70 -2.75 -7.07 -5.51
N SER A 71 -2.52 -8.04 -6.39
CA SER A 71 -1.83 -9.29 -6.07
C SER A 71 -0.31 -9.11 -6.10
N THR A 72 0.19 -8.30 -7.04
CA THR A 72 1.63 -8.10 -7.28
C THR A 72 2.22 -6.91 -6.52
N ASN A 73 1.38 -6.01 -6.02
CA ASN A 73 1.74 -4.77 -5.32
C ASN A 73 2.77 -3.90 -6.03
N LEU A 74 2.71 -3.89 -7.36
CA LEU A 74 3.48 -2.98 -8.19
C LEU A 74 2.90 -1.55 -8.14
N THR A 75 3.78 -0.58 -8.38
CA THR A 75 3.33 0.78 -8.69
C THR A 75 2.52 0.79 -9.98
N LEU A 76 1.68 1.81 -10.17
CA LEU A 76 0.88 1.93 -11.40
C LEU A 76 1.77 2.00 -12.66
N LYS A 77 2.90 2.72 -12.58
CA LYS A 77 3.87 2.85 -13.68
C LYS A 77 4.49 1.50 -14.05
N GLN A 78 4.95 0.75 -13.04
CA GLN A 78 5.51 -0.59 -13.25
C GLN A 78 4.47 -1.56 -13.83
N GLN A 79 3.23 -1.55 -13.32
CA GLN A 79 2.18 -2.42 -13.85
C GLN A 79 1.87 -2.13 -15.34
N ARG A 80 1.88 -0.85 -15.75
CA ARG A 80 1.70 -0.45 -17.15
C ARG A 80 2.86 -0.93 -18.03
N GLN A 81 4.10 -0.75 -17.55
CA GLN A 81 5.31 -1.23 -18.25
C GLN A 81 5.31 -2.75 -18.38
N LEU A 82 5.01 -3.47 -17.30
CA LEU A 82 4.86 -4.91 -17.26
C LEU A 82 3.81 -5.40 -18.25
N SER A 83 2.63 -4.78 -18.25
CA SER A 83 1.55 -5.17 -19.16
C SER A 83 1.95 -4.98 -20.62
N LYS A 84 2.72 -3.92 -20.93
CA LYS A 84 3.26 -3.67 -22.28
C LYS A 84 4.31 -4.71 -22.65
N ALA A 85 5.20 -5.05 -21.73
CA ALA A 85 6.24 -6.06 -21.92
C ALA A 85 5.64 -7.46 -22.16
N ILE A 86 4.67 -7.89 -21.33
CA ILE A 86 3.98 -9.18 -21.50
C ILE A 86 3.26 -9.25 -22.85
N LYS A 87 2.55 -8.19 -23.24
CA LYS A 87 1.87 -8.16 -24.54
C LYS A 87 2.86 -8.32 -25.70
N ARG A 88 3.98 -7.59 -25.67
CA ARG A 88 5.06 -7.72 -26.67
C ARG A 88 5.64 -9.13 -26.71
N ALA A 89 5.95 -9.70 -25.54
CA ALA A 89 6.44 -11.06 -25.43
C ALA A 89 5.48 -12.09 -26.05
N ARG A 90 4.16 -11.91 -25.87
CA ARG A 90 3.14 -12.77 -26.50
C ARG A 90 3.09 -12.63 -28.02
N TYR A 91 3.18 -11.41 -28.56
CA TYR A 91 3.27 -11.21 -30.01
C TYR A 91 4.51 -11.87 -30.63
N LEU A 92 5.60 -11.94 -29.86
CA LEU A 92 6.85 -12.59 -30.25
C LEU A 92 6.90 -14.08 -29.90
N HIS A 93 5.78 -14.69 -29.47
CA HIS A 93 5.69 -16.09 -29.06
C HIS A 93 6.62 -16.50 -27.90
N LEU A 94 7.17 -15.53 -27.14
CA LEU A 94 7.95 -15.80 -25.93
C LEU A 94 7.07 -16.20 -24.74
N LEU A 95 5.79 -15.82 -24.75
CA LEU A 95 4.80 -16.17 -23.74
C LEU A 95 3.51 -16.64 -24.40
N PRO A 96 2.82 -17.64 -23.83
CA PRO A 96 1.53 -18.10 -24.35
C PRO A 96 0.40 -17.10 -24.05
N PHE A 97 -0.63 -17.11 -24.90
CA PHE A 97 -1.88 -16.39 -24.66
C PHE A 97 -2.81 -17.16 -23.72
N VAL A 98 -2.87 -18.48 -23.90
CA VAL A 98 -3.69 -19.42 -23.14
C VAL A 98 -2.85 -20.66 -22.89
N THR A 99 -2.89 -21.16 -21.66
CA THR A 99 -2.30 -22.43 -21.26
C THR A 99 -3.42 -23.32 -20.73
N SER A 100 -3.60 -24.48 -21.34
CA SER A 100 -4.41 -25.57 -20.79
C SER A 100 -3.59 -26.21 -19.68
N VAL A 101 -3.92 -25.88 -18.44
CA VAL A 101 -3.44 -26.68 -17.31
C VAL A 101 -4.37 -27.88 -17.26
N GLU A 102 -3.94 -28.99 -17.83
CA GLU A 102 -4.60 -30.27 -17.62
C GLU A 102 -4.25 -30.72 -16.20
N ASN A 103 -5.28 -30.90 -15.37
CA ASN A 103 -5.15 -31.31 -13.95
C ASN A 103 -5.21 -32.82 -13.81
#